data_AF-A0A7S3LM70-F1
#
_entry.id   AF-A0A7S3LM70-F1
#
_cell.length_a   1.000
_cell.length_b   1.000
_cell.length_c   1.000
_cell.angle_alpha   90.00
_cell.angle_beta   90.00
_cell.angle_gamma   90.00
#
_symmetry.space_group_name_H-M   'P 1'
#
loop_
_entity.id
_entity.type
_entity.pdbx_description
1 polymer ?
#
loop_
_entity_poly.entity_id
_entity_poly.type
_entity_poly.pdbx_seq_one_letter_code
_entity_poly.pdbx_strand_id
1 'polypeptide(L)'
;MSYSVESVDEWLAILMKDQNYRINVSIHTLFTSFGKCLCAKDLDGSIHNIPLAVPMRSGISALDETDIVIPMCHAGIIVDITGPLFGPDTSVKVEFYQNVGSFTGWHAFIWRNWTWHLNSEVNHEKYAEEWTKEHQLELVRCASALSVIQNTAAKVGELGMGGYGYLGVCLDSVAICQYAVMKKTTIFPLLLCGQPRMLIINVARKIRAGMQSQNQNTSFEAVVTNIIRAIVNLSTDVDIPPKNICDALDRIEKSMPSKSIFSLVKISRKQASELREHLQNEYYSDSGTLKQPSVSVQL
;
A
#
# COMPACT_ATOMS: atom_id res chain seq x y z
N MET A 1 7.91 -8.07 -34.89
CA MET A 1 6.85 -8.96 -34.38
C MET A 1 5.78 -8.09 -33.76
N SER A 2 4.54 -8.17 -34.22
CA SER A 2 3.40 -7.56 -33.53
C SER A 2 2.85 -8.58 -32.53
N TYR A 3 2.92 -8.27 -31.25
CA TYR A 3 2.21 -9.03 -30.22
C TYR A 3 0.86 -8.35 -30.00
N SER A 4 -0.25 -9.05 -30.25
CA SER A 4 -1.53 -8.68 -29.65
C SER A 4 -1.53 -9.21 -28.23
N VAL A 5 -1.77 -8.34 -27.27
CA VAL A 5 -1.84 -8.68 -25.85
C VAL A 5 -3.30 -8.52 -25.45
N GLU A 6 -3.98 -9.63 -25.20
CA GLU A 6 -5.41 -9.66 -24.86
C GLU A 6 -5.62 -9.79 -23.34
N SER A 7 -4.58 -10.20 -22.60
CA SER A 7 -4.63 -10.33 -21.15
C SER A 7 -3.34 -9.92 -20.43
N VAL A 8 -3.46 -9.66 -19.13
CA VAL A 8 -2.31 -9.44 -18.23
C VAL A 8 -1.42 -10.68 -18.21
N ASP A 9 -1.99 -11.89 -18.27
CA ASP A 9 -1.21 -13.13 -18.29
C ASP A 9 -0.39 -13.28 -19.58
N GLU A 10 -0.93 -12.89 -20.72
CA GLU A 10 -0.18 -12.86 -21.99
C GLU A 10 0.93 -11.81 -21.97
N TRP A 11 0.63 -10.63 -21.45
CA TRP A 11 1.63 -9.56 -21.28
C TRP A 11 2.80 -10.04 -20.43
N LEU A 12 2.50 -10.64 -19.27
CA LEU A 12 3.49 -11.22 -18.37
C LEU A 12 4.27 -12.36 -19.03
N ALA A 13 3.58 -13.25 -19.75
CA ALA A 13 4.21 -14.38 -20.44
C ALA A 13 5.15 -13.93 -21.55
N ILE A 14 4.81 -12.88 -22.31
CA ILE A 14 5.70 -12.30 -23.33
C ILE A 14 6.97 -11.79 -22.68
N LEU A 15 6.82 -11.03 -21.59
CA LEU A 15 7.95 -10.41 -20.93
C LEU A 15 8.86 -11.42 -20.20
N MET A 16 8.30 -12.54 -19.73
CA MET A 16 9.08 -13.61 -19.11
C MET A 16 9.84 -14.47 -20.13
N LYS A 17 9.36 -14.56 -21.37
CA LYS A 17 10.00 -15.37 -22.42
C LYS A 17 11.23 -14.71 -23.01
N ASP A 18 11.29 -13.38 -23.02
CA ASP A 18 12.43 -12.64 -23.55
C ASP A 18 13.45 -12.37 -22.44
N GLN A 19 14.50 -13.20 -22.41
CA GLN A 19 15.59 -13.09 -21.42
C GLN A 19 16.38 -11.78 -21.49
N ASN A 20 16.18 -10.97 -22.54
CA ASN A 20 16.79 -9.64 -22.63
C ASN A 20 16.03 -8.58 -21.82
N TYR A 21 14.85 -8.91 -21.28
CA TYR A 21 14.10 -8.04 -20.39
C TYR A 21 14.25 -8.49 -18.94
N ARG A 22 14.42 -7.50 -18.06
CA ARG A 22 14.39 -7.70 -16.61
C ARG A 22 13.23 -6.93 -16.04
N ILE A 23 12.36 -7.65 -15.34
CA ILE A 23 11.20 -7.06 -14.66
C ILE A 23 11.35 -7.21 -13.17
N ASN A 24 11.11 -6.11 -12.46
CA ASN A 24 10.96 -6.12 -11.02
C ASN A 24 9.61 -5.48 -10.64
N VAL A 25 8.83 -6.21 -9.86
CA VAL A 25 7.62 -5.66 -9.23
C VAL A 25 7.86 -5.51 -7.74
N SER A 26 7.53 -4.35 -7.20
CA SER A 26 7.82 -3.99 -5.81
C SER A 26 6.71 -3.13 -5.22
N ILE A 27 6.60 -3.14 -3.89
CA ILE A 27 5.63 -2.35 -3.15
C ILE A 27 6.39 -1.28 -2.39
N HIS A 28 5.98 -0.03 -2.55
CA HIS A 28 6.68 1.12 -2.00
C HIS A 28 5.77 1.97 -1.14
N THR A 29 6.35 2.58 -0.11
CA THR A 29 5.82 3.78 0.52
C THR A 29 6.86 4.91 0.51
N LEU A 30 6.38 6.15 0.45
CA LEU A 30 7.18 7.36 0.57
C LEU A 30 6.30 8.49 1.12
N PHE A 31 6.89 9.62 1.51
CA PHE A 31 6.07 10.76 1.93
C PHE A 31 5.19 11.27 0.80
N THR A 32 3.92 11.48 1.12
CA THR A 32 3.06 12.17 0.17
C THR A 32 3.42 13.66 0.15
N SER A 33 3.48 14.23 -1.05
CA SER A 33 3.62 15.68 -1.21
C SER A 33 2.69 16.17 -2.30
N PHE A 34 1.72 17.00 -1.90
CA PHE A 34 0.78 17.63 -2.83
C PHE A 34 1.32 18.91 -3.44
N GLY A 35 2.44 19.45 -2.92
CA GLY A 35 3.00 20.73 -3.35
C GLY A 35 3.78 20.70 -4.66
N LYS A 36 3.80 19.56 -5.40
CA LYS A 36 4.54 19.31 -6.65
C LYS A 36 5.64 20.33 -6.94
N CYS A 37 6.82 20.14 -6.33
CA CYS A 37 7.98 21.01 -6.53
C CYS A 37 7.77 22.45 -6.03
N LEU A 38 7.16 22.62 -4.84
CA LEU A 38 7.13 23.93 -4.19
C LEU A 38 8.58 24.37 -3.97
N CYS A 39 8.96 25.47 -4.62
CA CYS A 39 10.28 26.04 -4.53
C CYS A 39 10.19 27.50 -4.08
N ALA A 40 11.17 27.94 -3.30
CA ALA A 40 11.36 29.34 -2.95
C ALA A 40 12.73 29.81 -3.44
N LYS A 41 12.81 31.09 -3.80
CA LYS A 41 14.05 31.77 -4.15
C LYS A 41 14.63 32.40 -2.87
N ASP A 42 15.89 32.13 -2.58
CA ASP A 42 16.60 32.73 -1.44
C ASP A 42 17.12 34.14 -1.80
N LEU A 43 17.66 34.86 -0.81
CA LEU A 43 18.19 36.22 -0.95
C LEU A 43 19.37 36.32 -1.93
N ASP A 44 20.16 35.26 -2.05
CA ASP A 44 21.27 35.15 -3.02
C ASP A 44 20.79 34.81 -4.45
N GLY A 45 19.50 34.55 -4.60
CA GLY A 45 18.84 34.21 -5.85
C GLY A 45 18.83 32.74 -6.23
N SER A 46 19.39 31.85 -5.40
CA SER A 46 19.28 30.40 -5.56
C SER A 46 17.83 29.90 -5.33
N ILE A 47 17.48 28.76 -5.91
CA ILE A 47 16.13 28.17 -5.81
C ILE A 47 16.22 26.87 -5.01
N HIS A 48 15.47 26.81 -3.91
CA HIS A 48 15.40 25.64 -3.03
C HIS A 48 14.02 24.99 -3.10
N ASN A 49 13.99 23.66 -3.09
CA ASN A 49 12.75 22.94 -2.83
C ASN A 49 12.37 23.13 -1.36
N ILE A 50 11.11 23.47 -1.09
CA ILE A 50 10.56 23.52 0.26
C ILE A 50 10.06 22.11 0.60
N PRO A 51 10.64 21.46 1.62
CA PRO A 51 10.13 20.18 2.06
C PRO A 51 8.74 20.33 2.68
N LEU A 52 7.82 19.48 2.25
CA LEU A 52 6.46 19.47 2.75
C LEU A 52 6.09 18.05 3.17
N ALA A 53 5.66 17.91 4.41
CA ALA A 53 5.01 16.71 4.93
C ALA A 53 3.70 17.13 5.59
N VAL A 54 2.66 16.30 5.42
CA VAL A 54 1.37 16.50 6.08
C VAL A 54 1.37 15.66 7.35
N PRO A 55 1.40 16.26 8.56
CA PRO A 55 1.28 15.51 9.79
C PRO A 55 -0.15 14.97 9.93
N MET A 56 -0.27 13.73 10.38
CA MET A 56 -1.52 13.02 10.57
C MET A 56 -1.49 12.30 11.91
N ARG A 57 -2.56 12.46 12.70
CA ARG A 57 -2.74 11.71 13.94
C ARG A 57 -3.02 10.25 13.62
N SER A 58 -2.31 9.34 14.27
CA SER A 58 -2.51 7.89 14.06
C SER A 58 -3.75 7.32 14.76
N GLY A 59 -4.34 8.06 15.71
CA GLY A 59 -5.38 7.55 16.61
C GLY A 59 -4.82 6.75 17.80
N ILE A 60 -3.50 6.69 17.96
CA ILE A 60 -2.82 5.97 19.04
C ILE A 60 -2.10 6.98 19.95
N SER A 61 -2.30 6.87 21.25
CA SER A 61 -1.54 7.61 22.27
C SER A 61 -0.25 6.88 22.64
N ALA A 62 0.86 7.62 22.74
CA ALA A 62 2.14 7.15 23.24
C ALA A 62 2.10 6.95 24.77
N LEU A 63 3.22 6.43 25.33
CA LEU A 63 3.36 6.20 26.78
C LEU A 63 3.29 7.47 27.62
N ASP A 64 3.63 8.62 27.04
CA ASP A 64 3.52 9.94 27.66
C ASP A 64 2.14 10.59 27.44
N GLU A 65 1.16 9.79 27.01
CA GLU A 65 -0.23 10.18 26.72
C GLU A 65 -0.38 11.16 25.53
N THR A 66 0.70 11.48 24.80
CA THR A 66 0.62 12.31 23.60
C THR A 66 0.17 11.51 22.38
N ASP A 67 -0.47 12.16 21.40
CA ASP A 67 -0.82 11.50 20.14
C ASP A 67 0.45 11.13 19.36
N ILE A 68 0.54 9.88 18.89
CA ILE A 68 1.55 9.50 17.88
C ILE A 68 1.13 10.14 16.56
N VAL A 69 1.85 11.18 16.16
CA VAL A 69 1.64 11.89 14.88
C VAL A 69 2.66 11.40 13.87
N ILE A 70 2.20 11.00 12.69
CA ILE A 70 3.06 10.51 11.60
C ILE A 70 2.98 11.42 10.38
N PRO A 71 4.01 11.51 9.54
CA PRO A 71 3.84 12.09 8.21
C PRO A 71 2.96 11.18 7.36
N MET A 72 2.06 11.76 6.60
CA MET A 72 1.23 11.01 5.66
C MET A 72 2.10 10.44 4.54
N CYS A 73 1.89 9.16 4.22
CA CYS A 73 2.60 8.46 3.15
C CYS A 73 1.72 8.29 1.92
N HIS A 74 2.37 8.14 0.78
CA HIS A 74 1.82 7.54 -0.43
C HIS A 74 2.27 6.08 -0.49
N ALA A 75 1.47 5.20 -1.09
CA ALA A 75 1.87 3.84 -1.42
C ALA A 75 1.61 3.53 -2.89
N GLY A 76 2.50 2.74 -3.48
CA GLY A 76 2.39 2.31 -4.88
C GLY A 76 2.94 0.92 -5.12
N ILE A 77 2.42 0.28 -6.18
CA ILE A 77 3.03 -0.93 -6.74
C ILE A 77 3.79 -0.52 -7.99
N ILE A 78 5.11 -0.66 -7.96
CA ILE A 78 5.99 -0.26 -9.06
C ILE A 78 6.31 -1.49 -9.91
N VAL A 79 6.12 -1.36 -11.21
CA VAL A 79 6.70 -2.26 -12.20
C VAL A 79 7.85 -1.53 -12.87
N ASP A 80 9.05 -2.08 -12.72
CA ASP A 80 10.29 -1.61 -13.33
C ASP A 80 10.69 -2.60 -14.43
N ILE A 81 10.80 -2.10 -15.66
CA ILE A 81 11.16 -2.87 -16.85
C ILE A 81 12.46 -2.31 -17.42
N THR A 82 13.49 -3.13 -17.45
CA THR A 82 14.75 -2.85 -18.17
C THR A 82 14.81 -3.75 -19.40
N GLY A 83 15.31 -3.25 -20.53
CA GLY A 83 15.49 -4.07 -21.73
C GLY A 83 15.95 -3.31 -22.97
N PRO A 84 16.30 -4.02 -24.05
CA PRO A 84 16.98 -3.44 -25.22
C PRO A 84 16.16 -2.35 -25.94
N LEU A 85 14.83 -2.39 -25.87
CA LEU A 85 13.98 -1.35 -26.46
C LEU A 85 14.12 0.02 -25.78
N PHE A 86 14.56 0.06 -24.53
CA PHE A 86 14.71 1.30 -23.77
C PHE A 86 16.18 1.74 -23.71
N GLY A 87 17.11 0.86 -24.06
CA GLY A 87 18.55 0.98 -23.84
C GLY A 87 19.01 0.02 -22.74
N PRO A 88 20.22 -0.56 -22.83
CA PRO A 88 20.66 -1.66 -21.96
C PRO A 88 20.61 -1.34 -20.46
N ASP A 89 20.82 -0.06 -20.09
CA ASP A 89 20.81 0.42 -18.71
C ASP A 89 19.62 1.33 -18.39
N THR A 90 18.63 1.41 -19.30
CA THR A 90 17.48 2.29 -19.13
C THR A 90 16.28 1.50 -18.60
N SER A 91 15.72 2.00 -17.50
CA SER A 91 14.53 1.46 -16.86
C SER A 91 13.32 2.33 -17.19
N VAL A 92 12.21 1.67 -17.54
CA VAL A 92 10.88 2.28 -17.63
C VAL A 92 10.06 1.80 -16.45
N LYS A 93 9.44 2.75 -15.75
CA LYS A 93 8.64 2.48 -14.55
C LYS A 93 7.19 2.94 -14.74
N VAL A 94 6.28 2.09 -14.28
CA VAL A 94 4.87 2.43 -14.08
C VAL A 94 4.46 2.09 -12.67
N GLU A 95 3.40 2.73 -12.20
CA GLU A 95 2.97 2.59 -10.81
C GLU A 95 1.46 2.42 -10.72
N PHE A 96 1.02 1.41 -9.98
CA PHE A 96 -0.38 1.25 -9.63
C PHE A 96 -0.71 1.90 -8.30
N TYR A 97 -1.76 2.72 -8.28
CA TYR A 97 -2.39 3.27 -7.08
C TYR A 97 -3.78 3.87 -7.41
N GLN A 98 -4.56 4.16 -6.36
CA GLN A 98 -5.77 4.98 -6.47
C GLN A 98 -5.39 6.47 -6.45
N ASN A 99 -5.55 7.13 -7.60
CA ASN A 99 -5.15 8.52 -7.80
C ASN A 99 -6.25 9.49 -7.35
N VAL A 100 -5.85 10.59 -6.71
CA VAL A 100 -6.73 11.72 -6.36
C VAL A 100 -7.52 12.25 -7.55
N GLY A 101 -6.98 12.12 -8.76
CA GLY A 101 -7.52 12.56 -10.04
C GLY A 101 -8.50 11.60 -10.70
N SER A 102 -9.16 10.72 -9.94
CA SER A 102 -10.31 9.89 -10.36
C SER A 102 -10.07 8.53 -11.01
N PHE A 103 -8.87 7.95 -10.90
CA PHE A 103 -8.59 6.65 -11.51
C PHE A 103 -7.76 5.76 -10.59
N THR A 104 -8.26 4.55 -10.34
CA THR A 104 -7.46 3.45 -9.79
C THR A 104 -6.88 2.64 -10.93
N GLY A 105 -5.56 2.59 -11.04
CA GLY A 105 -4.92 1.80 -12.08
C GLY A 105 -3.46 2.13 -12.23
N TRP A 106 -2.90 1.80 -13.38
CA TRP A 106 -1.50 2.06 -13.72
C TRP A 106 -1.33 3.50 -14.21
N HIS A 107 -0.38 4.20 -13.62
CA HIS A 107 0.00 5.57 -13.95
C HIS A 107 1.47 5.60 -14.38
N ALA A 108 1.85 6.67 -15.09
CA ALA A 108 3.26 6.98 -15.26
C ALA A 108 3.92 7.13 -13.89
N PHE A 109 5.10 6.55 -13.71
CA PHE A 109 5.87 6.73 -12.49
C PHE A 109 6.39 8.17 -12.43
N ILE A 110 5.72 9.02 -11.64
CA ILE A 110 5.99 10.45 -11.56
C ILE A 110 6.64 10.88 -10.24
N TRP A 111 6.87 9.94 -9.31
CA TRP A 111 7.56 10.25 -8.06
C TRP A 111 9.00 10.58 -8.37
N ARG A 112 9.28 11.87 -8.30
CA ARG A 112 10.62 12.39 -8.45
C ARG A 112 11.37 12.03 -7.17
N ASN A 113 12.62 11.63 -7.34
CA ASN A 113 13.58 11.57 -6.28
C ASN A 113 13.87 13.02 -5.82
N TRP A 114 12.93 13.61 -5.05
CA TRP A 114 13.10 14.96 -4.53
C TRP A 114 14.32 14.96 -3.63
N THR A 115 15.17 15.98 -3.76
CA THR A 115 16.43 16.05 -3.03
C THR A 115 16.24 15.91 -1.51
N TRP A 116 15.14 16.44 -0.99
CA TRP A 116 14.78 16.36 0.42
C TRP A 116 14.14 15.03 0.86
N HIS A 117 13.77 14.15 -0.08
CA HIS A 117 13.43 12.76 0.23
C HIS A 117 14.65 11.94 0.61
N LEU A 118 15.89 12.35 0.28
CA LEU A 118 17.10 11.57 0.66
C LEU A 118 17.04 10.08 0.26
N ASN A 119 16.38 9.74 -0.86
CA ASN A 119 16.09 8.36 -1.27
C ASN A 119 15.32 7.55 -0.21
N SER A 120 14.41 8.20 0.53
CA SER A 120 13.65 7.60 1.64
C SER A 120 12.45 6.78 1.17
N GLU A 121 12.53 6.11 0.03
CA GLU A 121 11.52 5.14 -0.38
C GLU A 121 11.65 3.89 0.47
N VAL A 122 10.51 3.32 0.87
CA VAL A 122 10.47 2.08 1.64
C VAL A 122 9.97 0.95 0.75
N ASN A 123 10.90 0.07 0.40
CA ASN A 123 10.60 -1.23 -0.19
C ASN A 123 9.97 -2.16 0.85
N HIS A 124 8.77 -2.68 0.58
CA HIS A 124 8.05 -3.55 1.51
C HIS A 124 8.33 -5.04 1.32
N GLU A 125 8.92 -5.44 0.20
CA GLU A 125 9.34 -6.83 -0.03
C GLU A 125 10.42 -7.30 0.97
N LYS A 126 11.19 -6.38 1.55
CA LYS A 126 12.16 -6.70 2.62
C LYS A 126 11.51 -7.22 3.90
N TYR A 127 10.20 -7.04 4.06
CA TYR A 127 9.40 -7.57 5.17
C TYR A 127 8.65 -8.86 4.80
N ALA A 128 8.79 -9.33 3.56
CA ALA A 128 8.32 -10.64 3.15
C ALA A 128 9.30 -11.71 3.66
N GLU A 129 8.77 -12.88 4.04
CA GLU A 129 9.63 -14.07 4.24
C GLU A 129 10.21 -14.53 2.90
N GLU A 130 9.41 -14.40 1.84
CA GLU A 130 9.81 -14.74 0.47
C GLU A 130 9.20 -13.75 -0.54
N TRP A 131 10.02 -13.29 -1.50
CA TRP A 131 9.57 -12.42 -2.60
C TRP A 131 9.93 -13.01 -3.96
N THR A 132 9.13 -13.98 -4.40
CA THR A 132 9.35 -14.72 -5.65
C THR A 132 8.85 -13.95 -6.87
N LYS A 133 9.21 -14.46 -8.06
CA LYS A 133 8.59 -13.99 -9.30
C LYS A 133 7.09 -14.25 -9.32
N GLU A 134 6.61 -15.37 -8.80
CA GLU A 134 5.16 -15.62 -8.75
C GLU A 134 4.43 -14.58 -7.90
N HIS A 135 5.00 -14.16 -6.75
CA HIS A 135 4.43 -13.06 -5.96
C HIS A 135 4.36 -11.75 -6.75
N GLN A 136 5.39 -11.43 -7.53
CA GLN A 136 5.43 -10.25 -8.38
C GLN A 136 4.34 -10.29 -9.47
N LEU A 137 4.14 -11.44 -10.11
CA LEU A 137 3.11 -11.64 -11.14
C LEU A 137 1.70 -11.57 -10.54
N GLU A 138 1.49 -12.26 -9.42
CA GLU A 138 0.21 -12.24 -8.71
C GLU A 138 -0.14 -10.84 -8.22
N LEU A 139 0.85 -10.04 -7.84
CA LEU A 139 0.64 -8.65 -7.46
C LEU A 139 0.14 -7.80 -8.65
N VAL A 140 0.69 -7.99 -9.85
CA VAL A 140 0.23 -7.31 -11.08
C VAL A 140 -1.19 -7.74 -11.45
N ARG A 141 -1.52 -9.04 -11.32
CA ARG A 141 -2.89 -9.54 -11.52
C ARG A 141 -3.85 -8.91 -10.51
N CYS A 142 -3.48 -8.89 -9.23
CA CYS A 142 -4.26 -8.28 -8.17
C CYS A 142 -4.52 -6.80 -8.44
N ALA A 143 -3.49 -6.03 -8.80
CA ALA A 143 -3.61 -4.61 -9.14
C ALA A 143 -4.57 -4.37 -10.32
N SER A 144 -4.46 -5.20 -11.35
CA SER A 144 -5.31 -5.10 -12.54
C SER A 144 -6.78 -5.44 -12.22
N ALA A 145 -7.03 -6.52 -11.48
CA ALA A 145 -8.37 -6.87 -11.02
C ALA A 145 -8.96 -5.81 -10.08
N LEU A 146 -8.17 -5.30 -9.14
CA LEU A 146 -8.61 -4.28 -8.21
C LEU A 146 -8.93 -2.96 -8.92
N SER A 147 -8.19 -2.60 -9.98
CA SER A 147 -8.52 -1.47 -10.85
C SER A 147 -9.95 -1.57 -11.36
N VAL A 148 -10.32 -2.71 -11.95
CA VAL A 148 -11.66 -2.93 -12.49
C VAL A 148 -12.70 -2.86 -11.38
N ILE A 149 -12.45 -3.50 -10.23
CA ILE A 149 -13.37 -3.52 -9.09
C ILE A 149 -13.61 -2.11 -8.54
N GLN A 150 -12.55 -1.36 -8.23
CA GLN A 150 -12.68 -0.02 -7.62
C GLN A 150 -13.28 0.99 -8.59
N ASN A 151 -12.87 1.02 -9.86
CA ASN A 151 -13.48 1.93 -10.84
C ASN A 151 -14.97 1.57 -11.10
N THR A 152 -15.31 0.27 -11.12
CA THR A 152 -16.71 -0.15 -11.22
C THR A 152 -17.50 0.24 -9.98
N ALA A 153 -16.93 0.08 -8.78
CA ALA A 153 -17.55 0.53 -7.54
C ALA A 153 -17.77 2.05 -7.53
N ALA A 154 -16.81 2.83 -8.02
CA ALA A 154 -16.94 4.28 -8.16
C ALA A 154 -18.07 4.64 -9.13
N LYS A 155 -18.16 3.94 -10.27
CA LYS A 155 -19.22 4.16 -11.25
C LYS A 155 -20.60 3.78 -10.71
N VAL A 156 -20.72 2.62 -10.07
CA VAL A 156 -21.98 2.13 -9.48
C VAL A 156 -22.44 3.02 -8.33
N GLY A 157 -21.52 3.54 -7.53
CA GLY A 157 -21.83 4.47 -6.43
C GLY A 157 -21.97 5.92 -6.88
N GLU A 158 -21.86 6.23 -8.18
CA GLU A 158 -21.88 7.60 -8.73
C GLU A 158 -20.91 8.55 -8.00
N LEU A 159 -19.73 8.04 -7.64
CA LEU A 159 -18.80 8.75 -6.78
C LEU A 159 -17.95 9.75 -7.57
N GLY A 160 -17.84 10.97 -7.04
CA GLY A 160 -16.90 11.96 -7.52
C GLY A 160 -15.46 11.50 -7.38
N MET A 161 -14.58 11.99 -8.27
CA MET A 161 -13.14 11.72 -8.26
C MET A 161 -12.80 10.22 -8.15
N GLY A 162 -13.55 9.35 -8.86
CA GLY A 162 -13.29 7.91 -8.87
C GLY A 162 -13.43 7.26 -7.49
N GLY A 163 -14.11 7.93 -6.56
CA GLY A 163 -14.27 7.50 -5.18
C GLY A 163 -13.03 7.67 -4.30
N TYR A 164 -12.02 8.45 -4.69
CA TYR A 164 -10.87 8.74 -3.81
C TYR A 164 -11.34 9.32 -2.46
N GLY A 165 -10.83 8.76 -1.35
CA GLY A 165 -11.21 9.13 0.01
C GLY A 165 -12.46 8.40 0.54
N TYR A 166 -13.40 8.01 -0.34
CA TYR A 166 -14.56 7.19 0.06
C TYR A 166 -14.29 5.69 -0.11
N LEU A 167 -13.85 5.26 -1.30
CA LEU A 167 -13.47 3.88 -1.62
C LEU A 167 -12.05 3.51 -1.14
N GLY A 168 -11.49 4.33 -0.25
CA GLY A 168 -10.09 4.28 0.17
C GLY A 168 -9.22 5.31 -0.55
N VAL A 169 -7.93 5.26 -0.24
CA VAL A 169 -6.87 6.07 -0.86
C VAL A 169 -5.80 5.15 -1.46
N CYS A 170 -4.71 5.72 -1.99
CA CYS A 170 -3.61 4.96 -2.58
C CYS A 170 -3.08 3.83 -1.66
N LEU A 171 -2.99 4.10 -0.36
CA LEU A 171 -2.58 3.13 0.67
C LEU A 171 -3.51 1.90 0.73
N ASP A 172 -4.83 2.10 0.72
CA ASP A 172 -5.81 1.01 0.81
C ASP A 172 -5.71 0.06 -0.39
N SER A 173 -5.63 0.61 -1.61
CA SER A 173 -5.53 -0.20 -2.82
C SER A 173 -4.27 -1.08 -2.82
N VAL A 174 -3.15 -0.51 -2.41
CA VAL A 174 -1.87 -1.24 -2.32
C VAL A 174 -1.91 -2.27 -1.19
N ALA A 175 -2.49 -1.94 -0.04
CA ALA A 175 -2.64 -2.86 1.08
C ALA A 175 -3.52 -4.08 0.74
N ILE A 176 -4.62 -3.86 -0.01
CA ILE A 176 -5.47 -4.95 -0.51
C ILE A 176 -4.67 -5.90 -1.40
N CYS A 177 -3.92 -5.37 -2.36
CA CYS A 177 -3.07 -6.19 -3.23
C CYS A 177 -1.95 -6.90 -2.44
N GLN A 178 -1.28 -6.21 -1.52
CA GLN A 178 -0.25 -6.80 -0.68
C GLN A 178 -0.80 -7.95 0.16
N TYR A 179 -1.95 -7.75 0.81
CA TYR A 179 -2.58 -8.79 1.62
C TYR A 179 -3.08 -9.96 0.76
N ALA A 180 -3.61 -9.69 -0.43
CA ALA A 180 -4.05 -10.74 -1.36
C ALA A 180 -2.91 -11.71 -1.71
N VAL A 181 -1.70 -11.19 -1.91
CA VAL A 181 -0.49 -11.96 -2.23
C VAL A 181 0.17 -12.55 -0.98
N MET A 182 0.44 -11.72 0.03
CA MET A 182 1.31 -12.05 1.16
C MET A 182 0.57 -12.48 2.43
N LYS A 183 -0.78 -12.38 2.45
CA LYS A 183 -1.65 -12.62 3.61
C LYS A 183 -1.37 -11.73 4.83
N LYS A 184 -0.55 -10.70 4.64
CA LYS A 184 -0.23 -9.65 5.60
C LYS A 184 -0.08 -8.33 4.87
N THR A 185 -0.28 -7.22 5.58
CA THR A 185 0.08 -5.90 5.07
C THR A 185 1.04 -5.22 6.02
N THR A 186 1.87 -4.36 5.45
CA THR A 186 2.82 -3.51 6.16
C THR A 186 2.52 -2.03 5.96
N ILE A 187 1.39 -1.72 5.31
CA ILE A 187 0.96 -0.38 4.91
C ILE A 187 0.11 0.25 6.03
N PHE A 188 0.36 1.52 6.31
CA PHE A 188 -0.39 2.35 7.26
C PHE A 188 -0.46 3.79 6.75
N PRO A 189 -1.59 4.51 6.93
CA PRO A 189 -2.87 4.06 7.48
C PRO A 189 -3.78 3.40 6.42
N LEU A 190 -4.75 2.64 6.89
CA LEU A 190 -5.85 2.05 6.09
C LEU A 190 -7.16 2.71 6.49
N LEU A 191 -7.83 3.36 5.53
CA LEU A 191 -9.02 4.17 5.76
C LEU A 191 -10.31 3.47 5.31
N LEU A 192 -10.20 2.40 4.53
CA LEU A 192 -11.35 1.70 3.97
C LEU A 192 -12.14 0.93 5.04
N CYS A 193 -13.30 1.46 5.43
CA CYS A 193 -14.21 0.84 6.39
C CYS A 193 -15.69 0.97 5.99
N GLY A 194 -16.60 0.30 6.73
CA GLY A 194 -18.04 0.51 6.63
C GLY A 194 -18.65 0.29 5.23
N GLN A 195 -19.53 1.21 4.82
CA GLN A 195 -20.28 1.13 3.56
C GLN A 195 -19.41 1.03 2.30
N PRO A 196 -18.38 1.87 2.08
CA PRO A 196 -17.56 1.78 0.87
C PRO A 196 -16.84 0.43 0.75
N ARG A 197 -16.40 -0.14 1.87
CA ARG A 197 -15.81 -1.48 1.92
C ARG A 197 -16.78 -2.55 1.43
N MET A 198 -18.04 -2.49 1.88
CA MET A 198 -19.10 -3.40 1.43
C MET A 198 -19.44 -3.21 -0.04
N LEU A 199 -19.41 -1.98 -0.56
CA LEU A 199 -19.62 -1.69 -1.97
C LEU A 199 -18.57 -2.39 -2.85
N ILE A 200 -17.28 -2.28 -2.50
CA ILE A 200 -16.19 -2.95 -3.23
C ILE A 200 -16.35 -4.47 -3.17
N ILE A 201 -16.69 -5.05 -2.01
CA ILE A 201 -16.96 -6.49 -1.87
C ILE A 201 -18.12 -6.91 -2.79
N ASN A 202 -19.21 -6.15 -2.81
CA ASN A 202 -20.38 -6.49 -3.62
C ASN A 202 -20.07 -6.45 -5.12
N VAL A 203 -19.29 -5.47 -5.58
CA VAL A 203 -18.83 -5.39 -6.96
C VAL A 203 -17.92 -6.57 -7.30
N ALA A 204 -16.93 -6.89 -6.45
CA ALA A 204 -16.04 -8.02 -6.64
C ALA A 204 -16.81 -9.35 -6.72
N ARG A 205 -17.82 -9.55 -5.88
CA ARG A 205 -18.70 -10.73 -5.90
C ARG A 205 -19.48 -10.85 -7.21
N LYS A 206 -20.02 -9.73 -7.72
CA LYS A 206 -20.75 -9.71 -9.00
C LYS A 206 -19.82 -10.03 -10.18
N ILE A 207 -18.62 -9.45 -10.20
CA ILE A 207 -17.60 -9.75 -11.22
C ILE A 207 -17.24 -11.24 -11.19
N ARG A 208 -16.99 -11.80 -10.00
CA ARG A 208 -16.69 -13.23 -9.84
C ARG A 208 -17.83 -14.13 -10.32
N ALA A 209 -19.07 -13.82 -9.95
CA ALA A 209 -20.24 -14.58 -10.38
C ALA A 209 -20.41 -14.55 -11.91
N GLY A 210 -20.13 -13.41 -12.54
CA GLY A 210 -20.10 -13.28 -14.00
C GLY A 210 -19.07 -14.22 -14.65
N MET A 211 -17.86 -14.28 -14.12
CA MET A 211 -16.80 -15.18 -14.62
C MET A 211 -17.20 -16.66 -14.50
N GLN A 212 -17.76 -17.05 -13.36
CA GLN A 212 -18.24 -18.41 -13.13
C GLN A 212 -19.35 -18.80 -14.12
N SER A 213 -20.28 -17.88 -14.41
CA SER A 213 -21.39 -18.14 -15.35
C SER A 213 -20.93 -18.35 -16.80
N GLN A 214 -19.75 -17.84 -17.16
CA GLN A 214 -19.17 -17.99 -18.49
C GLN A 214 -18.32 -19.26 -18.63
N ASN A 215 -18.27 -20.14 -17.63
CA ASN A 215 -17.40 -21.33 -17.56
C ASN A 215 -15.92 -21.01 -17.82
N GLN A 216 -15.50 -19.77 -17.56
CA GLN A 216 -14.12 -19.35 -17.65
C GLN A 216 -13.45 -19.65 -16.31
N ASN A 217 -13.00 -20.90 -16.11
CA ASN A 217 -12.15 -21.24 -14.98
C ASN A 217 -10.77 -20.62 -15.21
N THR A 218 -10.62 -19.37 -14.76
CA THR A 218 -9.45 -18.54 -15.03
C THR A 218 -8.65 -18.31 -13.76
N SER A 219 -7.34 -18.17 -13.91
CA SER A 219 -6.42 -17.60 -12.90
C SER A 219 -7.02 -16.36 -12.22
N PHE A 220 -7.80 -15.58 -12.96
CA PHE A 220 -8.42 -14.34 -12.51
C PHE A 220 -9.55 -14.53 -11.48
N GLU A 221 -10.31 -15.64 -11.51
CA GLU A 221 -11.33 -15.90 -10.49
C GLU A 221 -10.70 -16.08 -9.10
N ALA A 222 -9.56 -16.77 -9.05
CA ALA A 222 -8.77 -16.96 -7.83
C ALA A 222 -8.24 -15.61 -7.31
N VAL A 223 -7.74 -14.75 -8.21
CA VAL A 223 -7.30 -13.38 -7.89
C VAL A 223 -8.44 -12.57 -7.24
N VAL A 224 -9.62 -12.55 -7.87
CA VAL A 224 -10.79 -11.83 -7.32
C VAL A 224 -11.19 -12.40 -5.96
N THR A 225 -11.12 -13.72 -5.78
CA THR A 225 -11.38 -14.36 -4.48
C THR A 225 -10.36 -13.94 -3.42
N ASN A 226 -9.08 -13.85 -3.78
CA ASN A 226 -8.03 -13.37 -2.87
C ASN A 226 -8.21 -11.89 -2.51
N ILE A 227 -8.64 -11.04 -3.45
CA ILE A 227 -9.01 -9.64 -3.20
C ILE A 227 -10.18 -9.56 -2.22
N ILE A 228 -11.25 -10.34 -2.41
CA ILE A 228 -12.38 -10.37 -1.46
C ILE A 228 -11.90 -10.76 -0.07
N ARG A 229 -11.05 -11.81 0.05
CA ARG A 229 -10.47 -12.21 1.33
C ARG A 229 -9.61 -11.11 1.94
N ALA A 230 -8.82 -10.40 1.15
CA ALA A 230 -8.03 -9.28 1.63
C ALA A 230 -8.92 -8.16 2.18
N ILE A 231 -9.95 -7.75 1.42
CA ILE A 231 -10.89 -6.72 1.86
C ILE A 231 -11.68 -7.19 3.08
N VAL A 232 -11.94 -8.48 3.29
CA VAL A 232 -12.61 -8.95 4.52
C VAL A 232 -11.68 -8.91 5.73
N ASN A 233 -10.42 -9.29 5.58
CA ASN A 233 -9.51 -9.49 6.72
C ASN A 233 -8.65 -8.27 7.09
N LEU A 234 -8.49 -7.29 6.20
CA LEU A 234 -7.71 -6.09 6.51
C LEU A 234 -8.31 -5.30 7.66
N SER A 235 -7.52 -4.98 8.68
CA SER A 235 -7.93 -4.03 9.72
C SER A 235 -8.10 -2.62 9.14
N THR A 236 -8.97 -1.83 9.75
CA THR A 236 -9.04 -0.38 9.50
C THR A 236 -8.23 0.35 10.56
N ASP A 237 -7.62 1.47 10.19
CA ASP A 237 -6.89 2.36 11.10
C ASP A 237 -7.72 3.60 11.47
N VAL A 238 -8.99 3.67 11.04
CA VAL A 238 -9.95 4.69 11.48
C VAL A 238 -10.34 4.48 12.95
N ASP A 239 -10.47 3.23 13.36
CA ASP A 239 -10.76 2.81 14.73
C ASP A 239 -9.98 1.52 15.02
N ILE A 240 -8.87 1.65 15.74
CA ILE A 240 -7.91 0.57 15.98
C ILE A 240 -8.31 -0.13 17.29
N PRO A 241 -8.88 -1.35 17.23
CA PRO A 241 -9.23 -2.06 18.45
C PRO A 241 -7.95 -2.41 19.23
N PRO A 242 -7.97 -2.43 20.57
CA PRO A 242 -6.77 -2.67 21.39
C PRO A 242 -5.98 -3.93 20.99
N LYS A 243 -6.67 -5.01 20.60
CA LYS A 243 -6.04 -6.27 20.15
C LYS A 243 -5.15 -6.11 18.90
N ASN A 244 -5.34 -5.07 18.10
CA ASN A 244 -4.63 -4.83 16.84
C ASN A 244 -3.58 -3.71 16.96
N ILE A 245 -3.39 -3.11 18.15
CA ILE A 245 -2.53 -1.94 18.31
C ILE A 245 -1.06 -2.25 17.98
N CYS A 246 -0.54 -3.41 18.39
CA CYS A 246 0.83 -3.82 18.09
C CYS A 246 1.07 -4.01 16.58
N ASP A 247 0.06 -4.51 15.85
CA ASP A 247 0.09 -4.60 14.39
C ASP A 247 0.10 -3.21 13.75
N ALA A 248 -0.77 -2.29 14.21
CA ALA A 248 -0.78 -0.92 13.70
C ALA A 248 0.56 -0.19 13.95
N LEU A 249 1.15 -0.33 15.15
CA LEU A 249 2.46 0.24 15.49
C LEU A 249 3.58 -0.31 14.62
N ASP A 250 3.58 -1.63 14.36
CA ASP A 250 4.53 -2.26 13.44
C ASP A 250 4.36 -1.73 12.00
N ARG A 251 3.13 -1.58 11.51
CA ARG A 251 2.86 -1.02 10.18
C ARG A 251 3.24 0.46 10.07
N ILE A 252 3.05 1.25 11.13
CA ILE A 252 3.56 2.63 11.22
C ILE A 252 5.07 2.65 10.99
N GLU A 253 5.82 1.83 11.71
CA GLU A 253 7.27 1.75 11.56
C GLU A 253 7.71 1.25 10.18
N LYS A 254 6.98 0.30 9.60
CA LYS A 254 7.29 -0.28 8.29
C LYS A 254 6.89 0.61 7.11
N SER A 255 5.97 1.54 7.29
CA SER A 255 5.51 2.50 6.25
C SER A 255 6.32 3.80 6.22
N MET A 256 7.14 4.04 7.25
CA MET A 256 7.99 5.23 7.31
C MET A 256 9.44 4.90 6.95
N PRO A 257 10.16 5.80 6.29
CA PRO A 257 11.56 5.58 6.00
C PRO A 257 12.45 5.60 7.23
N SER A 258 13.64 5.01 7.08
CA SER A 258 14.69 5.01 8.10
C SER A 258 15.46 6.34 8.17
N LYS A 259 15.44 7.13 7.10
CA LYS A 259 16.08 8.45 7.01
C LYS A 259 15.08 9.48 6.55
N SER A 260 15.05 10.63 7.22
CA SER A 260 14.23 11.78 6.85
C SER A 260 14.80 13.05 7.45
N ILE A 261 14.57 14.18 6.78
CA ILE A 261 14.85 15.51 7.32
C ILE A 261 13.78 15.97 8.33
N PHE A 262 12.61 15.33 8.35
CA PHE A 262 11.55 15.66 9.29
C PHE A 262 11.80 14.93 10.61
N SER A 263 12.02 15.70 11.68
CA SER A 263 12.14 15.17 13.05
C SER A 263 10.94 14.33 13.45
N LEU A 264 9.75 14.65 12.91
CA LEU A 264 8.51 13.90 13.11
C LEU A 264 8.67 12.39 12.86
N VAL A 265 9.42 11.98 11.83
CA VAL A 265 9.64 10.56 11.52
C VAL A 265 10.42 9.87 12.63
N LYS A 266 11.47 10.52 13.14
CA LYS A 266 12.29 9.96 14.22
C LYS A 266 11.46 9.85 15.51
N ILE A 267 10.69 10.90 15.82
CA ILE A 267 9.84 10.94 17.02
C ILE A 267 8.78 9.86 16.96
N SER A 268 8.03 9.78 15.86
CA SER A 268 6.91 8.84 15.72
C SER A 268 7.35 7.39 15.67
N ARG A 269 8.47 7.07 14.99
CA ARG A 269 9.07 5.71 15.02
C ARG A 269 9.47 5.32 16.43
N LYS A 270 10.10 6.24 17.17
CA LYS A 270 10.52 6.00 18.56
C LYS A 270 9.30 5.72 19.44
N GLN A 271 8.31 6.60 19.43
CA GLN A 271 7.08 6.43 20.20
C GLN A 271 6.36 5.12 19.84
N ALA A 272 6.30 4.78 18.56
CA ALA A 272 5.65 3.55 18.11
C ALA A 272 6.39 2.29 18.61
N SER A 273 7.73 2.29 18.53
CA SER A 273 8.57 1.18 18.99
C SER A 273 8.47 1.01 20.51
N GLU A 274 8.61 2.10 21.28
CA GLU A 274 8.56 2.06 22.74
C GLU A 274 7.20 1.59 23.25
N LEU A 275 6.11 2.09 22.68
CA LEU A 275 4.77 1.65 23.04
C LEU A 275 4.55 0.17 22.69
N ARG A 276 4.98 -0.26 21.50
CA ARG A 276 4.84 -1.66 21.10
C ARG A 276 5.60 -2.60 22.03
N GLU A 277 6.84 -2.26 22.37
CA GLU A 277 7.67 -3.03 23.30
C GLU A 277 7.03 -3.11 24.69
N HIS A 278 6.55 -1.98 25.21
CA HIS A 278 5.83 -1.93 26.48
C HIS A 278 4.59 -2.84 26.47
N LEU A 279 3.74 -2.72 25.46
CA LEU A 279 2.53 -3.54 25.34
C LEU A 279 2.85 -5.02 25.20
N GLN A 280 3.86 -5.38 24.41
CA GLN A 280 4.32 -6.77 24.29
C GLN A 280 4.79 -7.32 25.63
N ASN A 281 5.59 -6.56 26.38
CA ASN A 281 6.11 -6.99 27.67
C ASN A 281 5.03 -7.09 28.76
N GLU A 282 4.02 -6.22 28.76
CA GLU A 282 2.98 -6.23 29.77
C GLU A 282 1.84 -7.21 29.46
N TYR A 283 1.33 -7.20 28.22
CA TYR A 283 0.04 -7.80 27.91
C TYR A 283 0.13 -9.01 26.99
N TYR A 284 1.25 -9.27 26.32
CA TYR A 284 1.38 -10.38 25.38
C TYR A 284 2.42 -11.41 25.84
N SER A 285 2.13 -12.69 25.68
CA SER A 285 3.12 -13.76 25.84
C SER A 285 4.10 -13.76 24.67
N ASP A 286 5.19 -14.51 24.80
CA ASP A 286 6.17 -14.71 23.71
C ASP A 286 5.53 -15.27 22.43
N SER A 287 4.35 -15.90 22.53
CA SER A 287 3.57 -16.39 21.38
C SER A 287 2.64 -15.32 20.75
N GLY A 288 2.66 -14.08 21.24
CA GLY A 288 1.81 -13.00 20.76
C GLY A 288 0.34 -13.12 21.17
N THR A 289 0.01 -14.06 22.07
CA THR A 289 -1.32 -14.18 22.68
C THR A 289 -1.40 -13.34 23.95
N LEU A 290 -2.55 -12.77 24.27
CA LEU A 290 -2.73 -12.03 25.52
C LEU A 290 -2.31 -12.91 26.71
N LYS A 291 -1.46 -12.38 27.59
CA LYS A 291 -1.13 -13.04 28.85
C LYS A 291 -2.44 -13.30 29.58
N GLN A 292 -2.65 -14.55 30.01
CA GLN A 292 -3.78 -14.80 30.89
C GLN A 292 -3.59 -13.95 32.15
N PRO A 293 -4.62 -13.21 32.60
CA PRO A 293 -4.50 -12.39 33.79
C PRO A 293 -4.10 -13.29 34.96
N SER A 294 -2.92 -13.03 35.54
CA SER A 294 -2.46 -13.69 36.75
C SER A 294 -3.16 -13.06 37.95
N VAL A 295 -4.49 -13.25 38.05
CA VAL A 295 -5.22 -12.82 39.26
C VAL A 295 -6.25 -13.89 39.61
N SER A 296 -5.88 -14.70 40.60
CA SER A 296 -6.84 -15.22 41.58
C SER A 296 -7.49 -14.02 42.25
N VAL A 297 -8.63 -13.57 41.70
CA VAL A 297 -9.49 -12.61 42.38
C VAL A 297 -10.11 -13.37 43.55
N GLN A 298 -9.52 -13.23 44.74
CA GLN A 298 -10.26 -13.51 45.97
C GLN A 298 -11.31 -12.40 46.08
N LEU A 299 -12.55 -12.76 45.73
CA LEU A 299 -13.75 -11.99 46.08
C LEU A 299 -13.97 -12.01 47.58
#